data_AF-A0A9P5U549-F1
#
_entry.id   AF-A0A9P5U549-F1
#
_cell.length_a   1.000
_cell.length_b   1.000
_cell.length_c   1.000
_cell.angle_alpha   90.00
_cell.angle_beta   90.00
_cell.angle_gamma   90.00
#
_symmetry.space_group_name_H-M   'P 1'
#
loop_
_entity.id
_entity.type
_entity.pdbx_description
1 polymer ?
#
loop_
_entity_poly.entity_id
_entity_poly.type
_entity_poly.pdbx_seq_one_letter_code
_entity_poly.pdbx_strand_id
1 'polypeptide(L)'
;MDTTSGTVMPPAHYGSFEELSSLLKAQNPNWKLVAEFCMGSKLVLIRTEDNRIFRVNHEKLTKLAVGLKEVLKLPDSTNGLLGTELNPIPLLGNPCEVAIFLRWIDHLHWIPLNLDEADLLDLYRFADKWICVSATDWVLQREKNEIGNEPEAMIANAQLYISNQRMSRVVCPPPMANIGFGAEGCPYHGIHHDKSKCA
;
A
#
# COMPACT_ATOMS: atom_id res chain seq x y z
N MET A 1 -2.85 -32.66 -29.84
CA MET A 1 -3.55 -32.37 -28.57
C MET A 1 -2.81 -31.19 -27.96
N ASP A 2 -3.33 -30.00 -28.23
CA ASP A 2 -2.75 -28.74 -27.80
C ASP A 2 -2.91 -28.58 -26.28
N THR A 3 -1.79 -28.60 -25.56
CA THR A 3 -1.71 -28.10 -24.19
C THR A 3 -1.45 -26.60 -24.25
N THR A 4 -2.51 -25.83 -24.40
CA THR A 4 -2.46 -24.38 -24.22
C THR A 4 -2.08 -24.08 -22.78
N SER A 5 -0.84 -23.64 -22.61
CA SER A 5 -0.37 -22.80 -21.51
C SER A 5 -1.33 -21.63 -21.32
N GLY A 6 -2.33 -21.79 -20.46
CA GLY A 6 -3.25 -20.74 -20.05
C GLY A 6 -2.55 -19.78 -19.10
N THR A 7 -1.69 -18.91 -19.64
CA THR A 7 -1.22 -17.72 -18.95
C THR A 7 -2.44 -16.81 -18.78
N VAL A 8 -3.10 -16.90 -17.63
CA VAL A 8 -4.33 -16.15 -17.36
C VAL A 8 -4.02 -14.65 -17.46
N MET A 9 -4.80 -13.99 -18.32
CA MET A 9 -4.64 -12.62 -18.79
C MET A 9 -4.60 -11.58 -17.66
N PRO A 10 -3.90 -10.45 -17.86
CA PRO A 10 -3.92 -9.33 -16.91
C PRO A 10 -5.20 -8.50 -17.11
N PRO A 11 -6.02 -8.19 -16.08
CA PRO A 11 -7.06 -7.16 -16.17
C PRO A 11 -6.48 -5.82 -15.67
N ALA A 12 -6.97 -4.63 -15.99
CA ALA A 12 -8.19 -4.22 -16.67
C ALA A 12 -7.86 -3.00 -17.57
N HIS A 13 -8.62 -2.81 -18.65
CA HIS A 13 -8.62 -1.56 -19.39
C HIS A 13 -9.33 -0.51 -18.53
N TYR A 14 -8.57 0.31 -17.81
CA TYR A 14 -9.14 1.46 -17.12
C TYR A 14 -9.33 2.55 -18.18
N GLY A 15 -10.58 2.86 -18.49
CA GLY A 15 -10.95 3.93 -19.41
C GLY A 15 -10.47 5.31 -18.93
N SER A 16 -11.23 6.36 -19.21
CA SER A 16 -10.82 7.71 -18.77
C SER A 16 -10.75 7.80 -17.24
N PHE A 17 -10.05 8.83 -16.73
CA PHE A 17 -10.01 9.12 -15.30
C PHE A 17 -11.42 9.28 -14.72
N GLU A 18 -12.32 9.92 -15.47
CA GLU A 18 -13.71 10.15 -15.11
C GLU A 18 -14.51 8.85 -15.03
N GLU A 19 -14.32 7.94 -15.99
CA GLU A 19 -14.97 6.63 -16.01
C GLU A 19 -14.55 5.79 -14.80
N LEU A 20 -13.25 5.71 -14.53
CA LEU A 20 -12.74 4.97 -13.35
C LEU A 20 -13.17 5.63 -12.04
N SER A 21 -13.12 6.96 -11.95
CA SER A 21 -13.55 7.70 -10.76
C SER A 21 -15.04 7.46 -10.47
N SER A 22 -15.88 7.45 -11.51
CA SER A 22 -17.31 7.17 -11.38
C SER A 22 -17.57 5.74 -10.92
N LEU A 23 -16.84 4.77 -11.48
CA LEU A 23 -16.95 3.36 -11.11
C LEU A 23 -16.50 3.11 -9.66
N LEU A 24 -15.35 3.67 -9.25
CA LEU A 24 -14.86 3.55 -7.88
C LEU A 24 -15.83 4.18 -6.87
N LYS A 25 -16.40 5.34 -7.20
CA LYS A 25 -17.43 5.99 -6.36
C LYS A 25 -18.72 5.17 -6.27
N ALA A 26 -19.13 4.52 -7.36
CA ALA A 26 -20.30 3.65 -7.37
C ALA A 26 -20.12 2.41 -6.48
N GLN A 27 -18.90 1.87 -6.42
CA GLN A 27 -18.56 0.77 -5.52
C GLN A 27 -18.40 1.23 -4.07
N ASN A 28 -17.69 2.34 -3.85
CA ASN A 28 -17.47 2.90 -2.52
C ASN A 28 -17.39 4.44 -2.58
N PRO A 29 -18.35 5.16 -1.98
CA PRO A 29 -18.40 6.62 -2.05
C PRO A 29 -17.23 7.31 -1.34
N ASN A 30 -16.52 6.61 -0.44
CA ASN A 30 -15.40 7.17 0.30
C ASN A 30 -14.07 7.05 -0.44
N TRP A 31 -14.00 6.26 -1.52
CA TRP A 31 -12.78 6.10 -2.30
C TRP A 31 -12.50 7.34 -3.14
N LYS A 32 -11.24 7.80 -3.11
CA LYS A 32 -10.80 9.00 -3.82
C LYS A 32 -9.67 8.66 -4.77
N LEU A 33 -9.96 8.66 -6.06
CA LEU A 33 -8.94 8.49 -7.10
C LEU A 33 -8.02 9.71 -7.14
N VAL A 34 -6.72 9.48 -7.04
CA VAL A 34 -5.70 10.51 -7.16
C VAL A 34 -5.43 10.74 -8.65
N ALA A 35 -5.52 12.01 -9.07
CA ALA A 35 -5.37 12.41 -10.47
C ALA A 35 -3.92 12.32 -10.96
N GLU A 36 -2.98 12.54 -10.06
CA GLU A 36 -1.54 12.35 -10.30
C GLU A 36 -1.25 10.85 -10.54
N PHE A 37 -0.15 10.55 -11.25
CA PHE A 37 0.36 9.20 -11.58
C PHE A 37 -0.14 8.52 -12.86
N CYS A 38 0.78 7.72 -13.42
CA CYS A 38 1.07 7.49 -14.83
C CYS A 38 -0.05 7.06 -15.79
N MET A 39 0.19 7.43 -17.05
CA MET A 39 -0.34 6.79 -18.26
C MET A 39 0.41 5.50 -18.61
N GLY A 40 -0.29 4.50 -19.15
CA GLY A 40 0.27 3.22 -19.57
C GLY A 40 -0.84 2.19 -19.88
N SER A 41 -0.51 1.09 -20.58
CA SER A 41 -1.51 0.09 -21.00
C SER A 41 -1.88 -0.94 -19.93
N LYS A 42 -1.05 -1.10 -18.88
CA LYS A 42 -1.30 -2.01 -17.76
C LYS A 42 -1.11 -1.30 -16.43
N LEU A 43 -2.22 -1.05 -15.75
CA LEU A 43 -2.24 -0.35 -14.46
C LEU A 43 -2.66 -1.28 -13.33
N VAL A 44 -2.19 -0.94 -12.14
CA VAL A 44 -2.59 -1.54 -10.85
C VAL A 44 -3.11 -0.41 -9.98
N LEU A 45 -4.18 -0.70 -9.24
CA LEU A 45 -4.74 0.22 -8.25
C LEU A 45 -4.23 -0.11 -6.86
N ILE A 46 -3.71 0.91 -6.18
CA ILE A 46 -3.23 0.84 -4.80
C ILE A 46 -4.15 1.69 -3.94
N ARG A 47 -4.68 1.12 -2.86
CA ARG A 47 -5.47 1.82 -1.85
C ARG A 47 -4.66 2.04 -0.59
N THR A 48 -4.69 3.26 -0.08
CA THR A 48 -4.08 3.64 1.20
C THR A 48 -5.11 3.68 2.33
N GLU A 49 -4.66 3.82 3.57
CA GLU A 49 -5.51 3.77 4.77
C GLU A 49 -6.59 4.86 4.79
N ASP A 50 -6.32 6.04 4.19
CA ASP A 50 -7.29 7.15 4.10
C ASP A 50 -8.23 7.05 2.88
N ASN A 51 -8.28 5.87 2.25
CA ASN A 51 -9.09 5.57 1.06
C ASN A 51 -8.69 6.32 -0.22
N ARG A 52 -7.47 6.88 -0.30
CA ARG A 52 -6.93 7.32 -1.59
C ARG A 52 -6.51 6.14 -2.44
N ILE A 53 -6.91 6.19 -3.71
CA ILE A 53 -6.58 5.21 -4.75
C ILE A 53 -5.57 5.82 -5.70
N PHE A 54 -4.43 5.15 -5.84
CA PHE A 54 -3.35 5.52 -6.75
C PHE A 54 -3.33 4.55 -7.93
N ARG A 55 -3.06 5.09 -9.12
CA ARG A 55 -2.86 4.31 -10.34
C ARG A 55 -1.38 4.16 -10.59
N VAL A 56 -0.92 2.94 -10.81
CA VAL A 56 0.49 2.65 -10.95
C VAL A 56 0.73 1.75 -12.15
N ASN A 57 1.78 2.02 -12.91
CA ASN A 57 2.20 1.12 -13.97
C ASN A 57 2.66 -0.23 -13.39
N HIS A 58 1.98 -1.31 -13.76
CA HIS A 58 2.25 -2.65 -13.25
C HIS A 58 3.70 -3.10 -13.48
N GLU A 59 4.23 -2.83 -14.67
CA GLU A 59 5.57 -3.26 -15.07
C GLU A 59 6.65 -2.53 -14.28
N LYS A 60 6.55 -1.20 -14.14
CA LYS A 60 7.48 -0.44 -13.30
C LYS A 60 7.44 -0.91 -11.86
N LEU A 61 6.24 -1.09 -11.31
CA LEU A 61 6.05 -1.52 -9.91
C LEU A 61 6.70 -2.88 -9.64
N THR A 62 6.41 -3.87 -10.48
CA THR A 62 6.90 -5.24 -10.31
C THR A 62 8.39 -5.41 -10.60
N LYS A 63 8.97 -4.52 -11.43
CA LYS A 63 10.41 -4.50 -11.70
C LYS A 63 11.21 -3.92 -10.53
N LEU A 64 10.68 -2.91 -9.85
CA LEU A 64 11.41 -2.14 -8.85
C LEU A 64 11.16 -2.61 -7.41
N ALA A 65 9.93 -3.02 -7.07
CA ALA A 65 9.54 -3.38 -5.71
C ALA A 65 9.23 -4.88 -5.59
N VAL A 66 10.21 -5.65 -5.12
CA VAL A 66 10.09 -7.12 -5.02
C VAL A 66 8.93 -7.51 -4.10
N GLY A 67 8.77 -6.81 -2.97
CA GLY A 67 7.67 -7.10 -2.02
C GLY A 67 6.29 -6.90 -2.65
N LEU A 68 6.09 -5.81 -3.41
CA LEU A 68 4.81 -5.53 -4.09
C LEU A 68 4.52 -6.51 -5.23
N LYS A 69 5.57 -6.98 -5.93
CA LYS A 69 5.45 -8.04 -6.93
C LYS A 69 4.91 -9.33 -6.32
N GLU A 70 5.37 -9.71 -5.13
CA GLU A 70 4.87 -10.92 -4.47
C GLU A 70 3.44 -10.74 -3.93
N VAL A 71 3.09 -9.55 -3.42
CA VAL A 71 1.71 -9.24 -3.02
C VAL A 71 0.73 -9.39 -4.18
N LEU A 72 1.10 -8.94 -5.37
CA LEU A 72 0.27 -9.08 -6.58
C LEU A 72 -0.02 -10.53 -6.99
N LYS A 73 0.78 -11.50 -6.51
CA LYS A 73 0.57 -12.94 -6.76
C LYS A 73 -0.29 -13.62 -5.71
N LEU A 74 -0.55 -12.95 -4.59
CA LEU A 74 -1.36 -13.54 -3.53
C LEU A 74 -2.81 -13.68 -4.02
N PRO A 75 -3.44 -14.85 -3.81
CA PRO A 75 -4.85 -15.00 -4.08
C PRO A 75 -5.64 -14.09 -3.14
N ASP A 76 -6.61 -13.35 -3.67
CA ASP A 76 -7.53 -12.65 -2.80
C ASP A 76 -8.59 -13.61 -2.23
N SER A 77 -9.00 -13.32 -1.00
CA SER A 77 -10.09 -13.96 -0.27
C SER A 77 -11.41 -14.04 -1.06
N THR A 78 -11.59 -13.18 -2.07
CA THR A 78 -12.80 -13.15 -2.91
C THR A 78 -12.64 -13.81 -4.29
N ASN A 79 -11.62 -14.66 -4.51
CA ASN A 79 -11.29 -15.28 -5.81
C ASN A 79 -10.98 -14.28 -6.94
N GLY A 80 -10.71 -13.03 -6.58
CA GLY A 80 -10.37 -11.95 -7.50
C GLY A 80 -8.87 -11.71 -7.63
N LEU A 81 -8.50 -10.89 -8.62
CA LEU A 81 -7.14 -10.37 -8.78
C LEU A 81 -6.97 -9.08 -7.96
N LEU A 82 -5.89 -9.02 -7.19
CA LEU A 82 -5.48 -7.82 -6.48
C LEU A 82 -5.01 -6.74 -7.47
N GLY A 83 -5.28 -5.48 -7.15
CA GLY A 83 -4.86 -4.36 -7.97
C GLY A 83 -5.87 -3.92 -9.03
N THR A 84 -7.12 -4.33 -8.89
CA THR A 84 -8.22 -3.99 -9.79
C THR A 84 -9.14 -2.92 -9.21
N GLU A 85 -10.07 -2.41 -10.00
CA GLU A 85 -11.14 -1.51 -9.55
C GLU A 85 -12.07 -2.14 -8.52
N LEU A 86 -12.29 -3.45 -8.62
CA LEU A 86 -13.06 -4.24 -7.65
C LEU A 86 -12.26 -4.52 -6.38
N ASN A 87 -10.94 -4.65 -6.52
CA ASN A 87 -10.07 -5.02 -5.41
C ASN A 87 -8.70 -4.34 -5.50
N PRO A 88 -8.60 -3.04 -5.16
CA PRO A 88 -7.34 -2.32 -5.14
C PRO A 88 -6.45 -2.84 -4.01
N ILE A 89 -5.13 -2.90 -4.23
CA ILE A 89 -4.18 -3.44 -3.25
C ILE A 89 -4.20 -2.57 -1.99
N PRO A 90 -4.59 -3.11 -0.83
CA PRO A 90 -4.53 -2.35 0.42
C PRO A 90 -3.07 -2.28 0.89
N LEU A 91 -2.49 -1.08 0.87
CA LEU A 91 -1.20 -0.82 1.49
C LEU A 91 -1.41 -0.12 2.82
N LEU A 92 -1.01 -0.80 3.89
CA LEU A 92 -0.95 -0.24 5.23
C LEU A 92 0.26 0.71 5.30
N GLY A 93 0.07 2.00 5.07
CA GLY A 93 1.12 3.00 5.03
C GLY A 93 0.57 4.41 4.94
N ASN A 94 1.40 5.39 5.28
CA ASN A 94 1.05 6.80 5.18
C ASN A 94 0.79 7.13 3.69
N PRO A 95 -0.34 7.77 3.33
CA PRO A 95 -0.60 8.21 1.96
C PRO A 95 0.53 9.06 1.36
N CYS A 96 1.25 9.84 2.17
CA CYS A 96 2.40 10.62 1.74
C CYS A 96 3.58 9.73 1.31
N GLU A 97 3.95 8.73 2.12
CA GLU A 97 5.01 7.75 1.79
C GLU A 97 4.71 7.06 0.45
N VAL A 98 3.46 6.63 0.24
CA VAL A 98 3.00 6.00 -1.00
C VAL A 98 3.10 6.99 -2.16
N ALA A 99 2.58 8.22 -2.01
CA ALA A 99 2.60 9.22 -3.06
C ALA A 99 4.05 9.55 -3.50
N ILE A 100 4.96 9.75 -2.55
CA ILE A 100 6.37 10.06 -2.83
C ILE A 100 7.05 8.89 -3.56
N PHE A 101 6.83 7.66 -3.10
CA PHE A 101 7.36 6.47 -3.76
C PHE A 101 6.85 6.33 -5.20
N LEU A 102 5.55 6.58 -5.42
CA LEU A 102 4.96 6.53 -6.76
C LEU A 102 5.47 7.68 -7.65
N ARG A 103 5.69 8.87 -7.09
CA ARG A 103 6.38 9.97 -7.81
C ARG A 103 7.76 9.52 -8.25
N TRP A 104 8.54 8.92 -7.35
CA TRP A 104 9.88 8.43 -7.66
C TRP A 104 9.87 7.32 -8.73
N ILE A 105 8.97 6.33 -8.65
CA ILE A 105 8.84 5.27 -9.66
C ILE A 105 8.53 5.85 -11.04
N ASP A 106 7.67 6.87 -11.10
CA ASP A 106 7.32 7.50 -12.36
C ASP A 106 8.45 8.40 -12.91
N HIS A 107 9.35 8.82 -12.03
CA HIS A 107 10.45 9.72 -12.31
C HIS A 107 11.72 9.01 -12.81
N LEU A 108 11.58 8.26 -13.91
CA LEU A 108 12.69 7.58 -14.58
C LEU A 108 13.41 8.47 -15.62
N HIS A 109 13.25 9.80 -15.57
CA HIS A 109 13.84 10.73 -16.52
C HIS A 109 14.74 11.74 -15.81
N TRP A 110 15.77 12.20 -16.53
CA TRP A 110 16.98 12.94 -16.13
C TRP A 110 16.78 14.27 -15.36
N ILE A 111 15.57 14.56 -14.91
CA ILE A 111 15.24 15.72 -14.09
C ILE A 111 15.51 15.35 -12.62
N PRO A 112 16.05 16.24 -11.78
CA PRO A 112 16.13 15.96 -10.34
C PRO A 112 14.74 15.98 -9.70
N LEU A 113 14.39 14.96 -8.91
CA LEU A 113 13.19 15.02 -8.07
C LEU A 113 13.53 15.88 -6.86
N ASN A 114 13.03 17.11 -6.76
CA ASN A 114 13.34 17.97 -5.62
C ASN A 114 12.53 17.50 -4.40
N LEU A 115 13.15 16.73 -3.51
CA LEU A 115 12.59 16.23 -2.27
C LEU A 115 13.34 16.87 -1.11
N ASP A 116 12.61 17.23 -0.06
CA ASP A 116 13.22 17.62 1.21
C ASP A 116 13.65 16.39 2.02
N GLU A 117 14.29 16.61 3.17
CA GLU A 117 14.79 15.54 4.05
C GLU A 117 13.66 14.62 4.55
N ALA A 118 12.48 15.18 4.83
CA ALA A 118 11.33 14.40 5.30
C ALA A 118 10.82 13.48 4.18
N ASP A 119 10.70 14.00 2.96
CA ASP A 119 10.31 13.24 1.79
C ASP A 119 11.33 12.13 1.45
N LEU A 120 12.63 12.39 1.59
CA LEU A 120 13.68 11.39 1.37
C LEU A 120 13.60 10.25 2.39
N LEU A 121 13.34 10.59 3.66
CA LEU A 121 13.17 9.61 4.72
C LEU A 121 11.91 8.76 4.52
N ASP A 122 10.81 9.37 4.10
CA ASP A 122 9.57 8.66 3.78
C ASP A 122 9.74 7.75 2.55
N LEU A 123 10.44 8.21 1.51
CA LEU A 123 10.81 7.39 0.36
C LEU A 123 11.65 6.19 0.77
N TYR A 124 12.69 6.40 1.59
CA TYR A 124 13.57 5.33 2.05
C TYR A 124 12.80 4.28 2.87
N ARG A 125 11.98 4.71 3.84
CA ARG A 125 11.18 3.81 4.68
C ARG A 125 10.23 2.95 3.87
N PHE A 126 9.52 3.57 2.93
CA PHE A 126 8.58 2.84 2.08
C PHE A 126 9.31 1.88 1.15
N ALA A 127 10.42 2.32 0.54
CA ALA A 127 11.25 1.49 -0.32
C ALA A 127 11.83 0.28 0.41
N ASP A 128 12.38 0.47 1.61
CA ASP A 128 12.93 -0.60 2.44
C ASP A 128 11.87 -1.65 2.77
N LYS A 129 10.70 -1.19 3.24
CA LYS A 129 9.56 -2.07 3.56
C LYS A 129 9.11 -2.95 2.39
N TRP A 130 9.20 -2.44 1.16
CA TRP A 130 8.78 -3.15 -0.05
C TRP A 130 9.94 -3.75 -0.85
N ILE A 131 11.14 -3.78 -0.27
CA ILE A 131 12.35 -4.38 -0.86
C ILE A 131 12.62 -3.75 -2.24
N CYS A 132 12.59 -2.41 -2.28
CA CYS A 132 12.91 -1.62 -3.47
C CYS A 132 14.34 -1.08 -3.37
N VAL A 133 15.32 -1.94 -3.67
CA VAL A 133 16.75 -1.63 -3.54
C VAL A 133 17.14 -0.40 -4.38
N SER A 134 16.58 -0.27 -5.58
CA SER A 134 16.88 0.89 -6.44
C SER A 134 16.48 2.23 -5.82
N ALA A 135 15.39 2.28 -5.05
CA ALA A 135 14.97 3.49 -4.36
C ALA A 135 15.84 3.75 -3.13
N THR A 136 16.13 2.72 -2.33
CA THR A 136 17.00 2.88 -1.14
C THR A 136 18.40 3.34 -1.55
N ASP A 137 18.99 2.75 -2.59
CA ASP A 137 20.32 3.13 -3.08
C ASP A 137 20.33 4.55 -3.63
N TRP A 138 19.27 4.95 -4.34
CA TRP A 138 19.13 6.31 -4.86
C TRP A 138 19.10 7.35 -3.75
N VAL A 139 18.32 7.13 -2.68
CA VAL A 139 18.27 8.04 -1.54
C VAL A 139 19.64 8.14 -0.86
N LEU A 140 20.28 7.00 -0.58
CA LEU A 140 21.60 6.97 0.07
C LEU A 140 22.68 7.67 -0.75
N GLN A 141 22.67 7.49 -2.07
CA GLN A 141 23.59 8.16 -2.98
C GLN A 141 23.34 9.67 -3.03
N ARG A 142 22.07 10.10 -2.99
CA ARG A 142 21.70 11.51 -2.97
C ARG A 142 22.17 12.21 -1.70
N GLU A 143 21.90 11.63 -0.53
CA GLU A 143 22.36 12.15 0.77
C GLU A 143 23.88 12.35 0.78
N LYS A 144 24.62 11.35 0.30
CA LYS A 144 26.08 11.40 0.21
C LYS A 144 26.60 12.50 -0.71
N ASN A 145 25.94 12.71 -1.86
CA ASN A 145 26.42 13.62 -2.89
C ASN A 145 26.00 15.08 -2.68
N GLU A 146 24.77 15.32 -2.19
CA GLU A 146 24.18 16.66 -2.13
C GLU A 146 24.30 17.27 -0.73
N ILE A 147 24.16 16.46 0.31
CA ILE A 147 24.08 16.97 1.70
C ILE A 147 25.44 16.82 2.41
N GLY A 148 26.32 15.96 1.91
CA GLY A 148 27.62 15.68 2.55
C GLY A 148 27.49 15.02 3.91
N ASN A 149 26.28 14.56 4.25
CA ASN A 149 25.99 13.81 5.46
C ASN A 149 26.40 12.35 5.30
N GLU A 150 26.79 11.75 6.42
CA GLU A 150 26.99 10.31 6.54
C GLU A 150 25.61 9.61 6.45
N PRO A 151 25.34 8.80 5.40
CA PRO A 151 24.05 8.10 5.22
C PRO A 151 23.63 7.24 6.42
N GLU A 152 24.58 6.90 7.28
CA GLU A 152 24.41 6.23 8.57
C GLU A 152 23.35 6.92 9.46
N ALA A 153 23.29 8.25 9.50
CA ALA A 153 22.33 8.98 10.32
C ALA A 153 20.88 8.80 9.82
N MET A 154 20.67 8.85 8.51
CA MET A 154 19.37 8.64 7.90
C MET A 154 18.89 7.19 8.10
N ILE A 155 19.79 6.21 7.93
CA ILE A 155 19.51 4.80 8.20
C ILE A 155 19.11 4.60 9.67
N ALA A 156 19.86 5.18 10.61
CA ALA A 156 19.56 5.09 12.04
C ALA A 156 18.18 5.69 12.38
N ASN A 157 17.84 6.85 11.80
CA ASN A 157 16.53 7.49 11.97
C ASN A 157 15.38 6.66 11.37
N ALA A 158 15.60 6.04 10.22
CA ALA A 158 14.64 5.13 9.60
C ALA A 158 14.42 3.88 10.46
N GLN A 159 15.49 3.24 10.94
CA GLN A 159 15.44 2.06 11.80
C GLN A 159 14.77 2.35 13.14
N LEU A 160 15.06 3.49 13.76
CA LEU A 160 14.44 3.92 15.01
C LEU A 160 12.93 4.10 14.82
N TYR A 161 12.50 4.74 13.73
CA TYR A 161 11.10 4.93 13.43
C TYR A 161 10.36 3.61 13.16
N ILE A 162 10.94 2.71 12.35
CA ILE A 162 10.37 1.37 12.11
C ILE A 162 10.22 0.62 13.44
N SER A 163 11.21 0.71 14.32
CA SER A 163 11.17 0.10 15.65
C SER A 163 10.06 0.70 16.51
N ASN A 164 9.90 2.03 16.49
CA ASN A 164 8.81 2.72 17.19
C ASN A 164 7.42 2.33 16.64
N GLN A 165 7.26 2.21 15.32
CA GLN A 165 6.01 1.73 14.74
C GLN A 165 5.70 0.28 15.12
N ARG A 166 6.71 -0.61 15.14
CA ARG A 166 6.54 -1.99 15.63
C ARG A 166 6.08 -2.00 17.07
N MET A 167 6.71 -1.20 17.94
CA MET A 167 6.28 -1.08 19.33
C MET A 167 4.85 -0.52 19.44
N SER A 168 4.51 0.54 18.70
CA SER A 168 3.15 1.09 18.70
C SER A 168 2.09 0.06 18.28
N ARG A 169 2.40 -0.84 17.34
CA ARG A 169 1.48 -1.90 16.89
C ARG A 169 1.37 -3.06 17.90
N VAL A 170 2.42 -3.32 18.68
CA VAL A 170 2.40 -4.30 19.78
C VAL A 170 1.67 -3.74 21.02
N VAL A 171 1.69 -2.42 21.20
CA VAL A 171 1.07 -1.72 22.34
C VAL A 171 -0.41 -1.40 22.10
N CYS A 172 -0.93 -1.56 20.88
CA CYS A 172 -2.38 -1.73 20.72
C CYS A 172 -2.74 -3.07 21.38
N PRO A 173 -3.52 -3.07 22.50
CA PRO A 173 -4.07 -4.32 22.97
C PRO A 173 -4.81 -4.97 21.78
N PRO A 174 -4.77 -6.32 21.65
CA PRO A 174 -5.59 -6.97 20.64
C PRO A 174 -7.00 -6.39 20.75
N PRO A 175 -7.70 -6.13 19.62
CA PRO A 175 -9.11 -5.73 19.71
C PRO A 175 -9.72 -6.71 20.67
N MET A 176 -10.21 -6.22 21.82
CA MET A 176 -10.91 -7.09 22.73
C MET A 176 -12.04 -7.61 21.88
N ALA A 177 -11.89 -8.85 21.39
CA ALA A 177 -13.02 -9.61 20.91
C ALA A 177 -14.01 -9.40 22.03
N ASN A 178 -15.11 -8.74 21.71
CA ASN A 178 -16.23 -8.67 22.61
C ASN A 178 -16.69 -10.13 22.66
N ILE A 179 -16.00 -10.96 23.45
CA ILE A 179 -16.32 -12.35 23.74
C ILE A 179 -17.68 -12.17 24.38
N GLY A 180 -18.74 -12.33 23.58
CA GLY A 180 -20.00 -11.64 23.78
C GLY A 180 -20.44 -11.68 25.22
N PHE A 181 -20.20 -10.62 25.99
CA PHE A 181 -20.65 -10.57 27.37
C PHE A 181 -22.14 -10.22 27.41
N GLY A 182 -22.78 -9.89 26.28
CA GLY A 182 -24.14 -9.37 26.24
C GLY A 182 -24.23 -7.97 26.85
N ALA A 183 -25.27 -7.23 26.50
CA ALA A 183 -25.51 -5.91 27.08
C ALA A 183 -25.62 -6.01 28.63
N GLU A 184 -25.15 -4.98 29.34
CA GLU A 184 -25.39 -4.85 30.79
C GLU A 184 -26.90 -4.86 31.04
N GLY A 185 -27.39 -5.94 31.67
CA GLY A 185 -28.83 -6.21 31.85
C GLY A 185 -29.32 -7.50 31.19
N CYS A 186 -28.50 -8.17 30.37
CA CYS A 186 -28.80 -9.51 29.88
C CYS A 186 -28.73 -10.54 31.02
N PRO A 187 -29.75 -11.40 31.21
CA PRO A 187 -29.72 -12.47 32.22
C PRO A 187 -28.58 -13.48 32.02
N TYR A 188 -28.05 -13.52 30.80
CA TYR A 188 -26.98 -14.41 30.37
C TYR A 188 -25.65 -13.68 30.21
N HIS A 189 -25.49 -12.50 30.81
CA HIS A 189 -24.25 -11.73 30.72
C HIS A 189 -23.06 -12.56 31.23
N GLY A 190 -21.95 -12.61 30.49
CA GLY A 190 -20.80 -13.44 30.84
C GLY A 190 -20.59 -14.68 30.00
N ILE A 191 -19.92 -15.67 30.60
CA ILE A 191 -19.57 -16.98 30.00
C ILE A 191 -20.77 -17.85 29.59
N HIS A 192 -21.99 -17.35 29.75
CA HIS A 192 -23.24 -18.03 29.43
C HIS A 192 -24.06 -17.29 28.36
N HIS A 193 -23.50 -16.25 27.74
CA HIS A 193 -24.19 -15.42 26.76
C HIS A 193 -24.57 -16.19 25.49
N ASP A 194 -23.82 -17.24 25.16
CA ASP A 194 -24.10 -18.21 24.11
C ASP A 194 -25.49 -18.86 24.23
N LYS A 195 -26.09 -18.84 25.43
CA LYS A 195 -27.44 -19.36 25.71
C LYS A 195 -28.54 -18.32 25.58
N SER A 196 -28.19 -17.08 25.27
CA SER A 196 -29.15 -15.98 25.11
C SER A 196 -29.70 -15.90 23.69
N LYS A 197 -30.88 -15.27 23.53
CA LYS A 197 -31.43 -14.96 22.20
C LYS A 197 -30.71 -13.80 21.49
N CYS A 198 -29.84 -13.10 22.20
CA CYS A 198 -29.05 -11.97 21.68
C CYS A 198 -27.57 -12.35 21.46
N ALA A 199 -27.24 -13.65 21.51
CA ALA A 199 -25.94 -14.22 21.15
C ALA A 199 -25.68 -14.11 19.65
#